data_AF-A0A812SZ43-F1
#
_entry.id   AF-A0A812SZ43-F1
#
_cell.length_a   1.000
_cell.length_b   1.000
_cell.length_c   1.000
_cell.angle_alpha   90.00
_cell.angle_beta   90.00
_cell.angle_gamma   90.00
#
_symmetry.space_group_name_H-M   'P 1'
#
loop_
_entity.id
_entity.type
_entity.pdbx_description
1 polymer ?
#
loop_
_entity_poly.entity_id
_entity_poly.type
_entity_poly.pdbx_seq_one_letter_code
_entity_poly.pdbx_strand_id
1 'polypeptide(L)'
;MYVVVHRQGASTDAVSFQSHMFATAKNAQVAVLDTYTGEAKAALLLANSTGQWEGTVLPFGTAFGVPDGTYQIILSDGSANSNIRAPFTAVKGESYIVLRTGVTENAANSSSIKYLQDLVVFPVTSAGWGQRSNAVRLLTGLLLPMLALISWL
;
A
#
# COMPACT_ATOMS: atom_id res chain seq x y z
N MET A 1 -10.82 -19.73 -1.86
CA MET A 1 -10.09 -19.06 -2.95
C MET A 1 -8.63 -19.43 -2.80
N TYR A 2 -8.00 -19.97 -3.84
CA TYR A 2 -6.57 -20.32 -3.83
C TYR A 2 -5.96 -19.74 -5.10
N VAL A 3 -4.85 -19.01 -4.94
CA VAL A 3 -4.09 -18.44 -6.06
C VAL A 3 -2.79 -19.20 -6.11
N VAL A 4 -2.60 -19.95 -7.19
CA VAL A 4 -1.33 -20.65 -7.44
C VAL A 4 -0.50 -19.77 -8.35
N VAL A 5 0.64 -19.32 -7.83
CA VAL A 5 1.61 -18.56 -8.58
C VAL A 5 2.69 -19.54 -9.04
N HIS A 6 2.75 -19.81 -10.35
CA HIS A 6 3.81 -20.61 -10.93
C HIS A 6 4.87 -19.68 -11.54
N ARG A 7 6.10 -19.74 -11.01
CA ARG A 7 7.27 -19.13 -11.65
C ARG A 7 7.76 -20.07 -12.76
N GLN A 8 7.88 -19.60 -14.00
CA GLN A 8 8.31 -20.45 -15.11
C GLN A 8 9.82 -20.81 -15.09
N GLY A 9 10.63 -20.15 -14.27
CA GLY A 9 12.04 -20.52 -14.10
C GLY A 9 12.86 -19.47 -13.36
N ALA A 10 14.09 -19.82 -12.97
CA ALA A 10 15.02 -18.89 -12.32
C ALA A 10 15.57 -17.81 -13.27
N SER A 11 15.48 -18.03 -14.59
CA SER A 11 15.99 -17.15 -15.65
C SER A 11 14.90 -16.36 -16.39
N THR A 12 13.64 -16.49 -16.01
CA THR A 12 12.52 -15.83 -16.68
C THR A 12 11.62 -15.09 -15.67
N ASP A 13 11.29 -13.84 -15.99
CA ASP A 13 10.34 -13.01 -15.22
C ASP A 13 8.87 -13.36 -15.51
N ALA A 14 8.62 -14.49 -16.16
CA ALA A 14 7.29 -14.93 -16.54
C ALA A 14 6.61 -15.67 -15.37
N VAL A 15 5.46 -15.15 -14.97
CA VAL A 15 4.59 -15.72 -13.93
C VAL A 15 3.25 -16.10 -14.56
N SER A 16 2.75 -17.31 -14.30
CA SER A 16 1.38 -17.70 -14.66
C SER A 16 0.50 -17.79 -13.42
N PHE A 17 -0.76 -17.35 -13.60
CA PHE A 17 -1.77 -17.33 -12.55
C PHE A 17 -2.91 -18.26 -12.93
N GLN A 18 -3.25 -19.19 -12.04
CA GLN A 18 -4.49 -19.94 -12.13
C GLN A 18 -5.39 -19.52 -10.96
N SER A 19 -6.44 -18.76 -11.27
CA SER A 19 -7.43 -18.31 -10.30
C SER A 19 -8.75 -19.03 -10.55
N HIS A 20 -9.20 -19.82 -9.58
CA HIS A 20 -10.59 -20.28 -9.54
C HIS A 20 -11.41 -19.26 -8.75
N MET A 21 -11.88 -18.22 -9.43
CA MET A 21 -12.78 -17.23 -8.84
C MET A 21 -14.23 -17.68 -9.07
N PHE A 22 -14.75 -18.54 -8.20
CA PHE A 22 -16.17 -18.88 -8.17
C PHE A 22 -16.71 -18.82 -6.74
N ALA A 23 -17.31 -17.69 -6.40
CA ALA A 23 -18.50 -17.53 -5.55
C ALA A 23 -18.61 -16.07 -5.11
N THR A 24 -19.82 -15.50 -5.19
CA THR A 24 -20.17 -14.23 -4.54
C THR A 24 -19.89 -14.35 -3.05
N ALA A 25 -18.84 -13.72 -2.55
CA ALA A 25 -18.56 -13.72 -1.12
C ALA A 25 -19.37 -12.65 -0.39
N LYS A 26 -19.73 -12.97 0.86
CA LYS A 26 -20.39 -12.02 1.77
C LYS A 26 -19.48 -10.89 2.21
N ASN A 27 -18.17 -11.01 2.01
CA ASN A 27 -17.12 -10.08 2.39
C ASN A 27 -16.25 -9.76 1.16
N ALA A 28 -15.40 -8.73 1.24
CA ALA A 28 -14.40 -8.49 0.21
C ALA A 28 -13.43 -9.69 0.15
N GLN A 29 -12.96 -10.07 -1.03
CA GLN A 29 -11.94 -11.10 -1.19
C GLN A 29 -10.59 -10.45 -1.51
N VAL A 30 -9.53 -10.87 -0.83
CA VAL A 30 -8.18 -10.37 -1.07
C VAL A 30 -7.26 -11.53 -1.35
N ALA A 31 -6.72 -11.59 -2.57
CA ALA A 31 -5.60 -12.45 -2.92
C ALA A 31 -4.28 -11.80 -2.51
N VAL A 32 -3.37 -12.59 -1.95
CA VAL A 32 -2.10 -12.09 -1.42
C VAL A 32 -0.96 -12.78 -2.14
N LEU A 33 -0.15 -12.01 -2.87
CA LEU A 33 0.86 -12.54 -3.77
C LEU A 33 2.24 -11.97 -3.43
N ASP A 34 3.25 -12.84 -3.43
CA ASP A 34 4.65 -12.44 -3.36
C ASP A 34 5.31 -12.64 -4.71
N THR A 35 5.77 -11.54 -5.32
CA THR A 35 6.59 -11.54 -6.54
C THR A 35 7.94 -10.87 -6.30
N TYR A 36 8.26 -10.55 -5.04
CA TYR A 36 9.55 -9.97 -4.68
C TYR A 36 10.67 -10.99 -4.89
N THR A 37 11.73 -10.54 -5.56
CA THR A 37 12.95 -11.34 -5.75
C THR A 37 14.07 -10.75 -4.90
N GLY A 38 14.37 -11.38 -3.77
CA GLY A 38 15.43 -10.96 -2.86
C GLY A 38 15.42 -11.74 -1.55
N GLU A 39 16.41 -11.51 -0.70
CA GLU A 39 16.56 -12.25 0.57
C GLU A 39 15.67 -11.70 1.71
N ALA A 40 15.10 -10.51 1.53
CA ALA A 40 14.28 -9.87 2.55
C ALA A 40 13.03 -10.70 2.86
N LYS A 41 12.83 -11.03 4.14
CA LYS A 41 11.61 -11.64 4.65
C LYS A 41 10.66 -10.55 5.11
N ALA A 42 9.38 -10.71 4.82
CA ALA A 42 8.35 -9.80 5.28
C ALA A 42 7.02 -10.53 5.46
N ALA A 43 6.14 -9.96 6.28
CA ALA A 43 4.77 -10.38 6.46
C ALA A 43 3.85 -9.23 6.08
N LEU A 44 2.68 -9.55 5.53
CA LEU A 44 1.62 -8.57 5.31
C LEU A 44 0.70 -8.55 6.51
N LEU A 45 0.45 -7.35 7.02
CA LEU A 45 -0.43 -7.10 8.15
C LEU A 45 -1.60 -6.25 7.67
N LEU A 46 -2.80 -6.62 8.11
CA LEU A 46 -3.98 -5.78 7.95
C LEU A 46 -4.07 -4.89 9.19
N ALA A 47 -3.93 -3.58 8.98
CA ALA A 47 -4.09 -2.55 9.99
C ALA A 47 -5.36 -1.75 9.72
N ASN A 48 -5.92 -1.16 10.77
CA ASN A 48 -7.06 -0.27 10.63
C ASN A 48 -6.72 1.04 9.90
N SER A 49 -7.71 1.90 9.78
CA SER A 49 -7.55 3.22 9.17
C SER A 49 -6.56 4.14 9.90
N THR A 50 -6.26 3.91 11.19
CA THR A 50 -5.22 4.67 11.90
C THR A 50 -3.81 4.09 11.69
N GLY A 51 -3.70 2.98 10.96
CA GLY A 51 -2.44 2.30 10.70
C GLY A 51 -1.94 1.47 11.89
N GLN A 52 -2.80 1.23 12.88
CA GLN A 52 -2.55 0.33 14.00
C GLN A 52 -2.90 -1.11 13.60
N TRP A 53 -1.97 -2.03 13.86
CA TRP A 53 -2.17 -3.44 13.56
C TRP A 53 -3.26 -4.06 14.46
N GLU A 54 -4.20 -4.77 13.85
CA GLU A 54 -5.33 -5.41 14.54
C GLU A 54 -5.13 -6.93 14.73
N GLY A 55 -3.89 -7.42 14.71
CA GLY A 55 -3.61 -8.85 14.92
C GLY A 55 -3.80 -9.72 13.66
N THR A 56 -4.28 -9.16 12.55
CA THR A 56 -4.56 -9.92 11.33
C THR A 56 -3.32 -9.95 10.43
N VAL A 57 -2.83 -11.15 10.15
CA VAL A 57 -1.74 -11.42 9.21
C VAL A 57 -2.32 -11.97 7.91
N LEU A 58 -1.77 -11.55 6.78
CA LEU A 58 -2.14 -11.97 5.44
C LEU A 58 -1.01 -12.82 4.83
N PRO A 59 -1.03 -14.16 5.02
CA PRO A 59 -0.07 -15.05 4.39
C PRO A 59 0.01 -14.91 2.87
N PHE A 60 1.22 -14.91 2.32
CA PHE A 60 1.43 -14.96 0.87
C PHE A 60 0.95 -16.28 0.26
N GLY A 61 0.52 -16.23 -1.01
CA GLY A 61 0.04 -17.40 -1.75
C GLY A 61 -1.35 -17.88 -1.33
N THR A 62 -2.12 -17.01 -0.66
CA THR A 62 -3.44 -17.35 -0.14
C THR A 62 -4.45 -16.26 -0.49
N ALA A 63 -5.71 -16.52 -0.17
CA ALA A 63 -6.75 -15.52 -0.30
C ALA A 63 -7.73 -15.57 0.87
N PHE A 64 -8.13 -14.39 1.34
CA PHE A 64 -8.94 -14.22 2.54
C PHE A 64 -10.17 -13.35 2.29
N GLY A 65 -11.19 -13.58 3.11
CA GLY A 65 -12.32 -12.66 3.23
C GLY A 65 -11.97 -11.55 4.20
N VAL A 66 -12.06 -10.29 3.78
CA VAL A 66 -11.88 -9.11 4.63
C VAL A 66 -13.23 -8.42 4.81
N PRO A 67 -13.64 -8.08 6.05
CA PRO A 67 -14.84 -7.29 6.29
C PRO A 67 -14.79 -5.97 5.51
N ASP A 68 -15.95 -5.42 5.19
CA ASP A 68 -16.03 -4.11 4.56
C ASP A 68 -15.46 -3.03 5.49
N GLY A 69 -14.65 -2.13 4.95
CA GLY A 69 -13.97 -1.12 5.75
C GLY A 69 -12.74 -0.50 5.09
N THR A 70 -12.19 0.50 5.76
CA THR A 70 -10.95 1.17 5.37
C THR A 70 -9.79 0.71 6.24
N TYR A 71 -8.73 0.27 5.58
CA TYR A 71 -7.57 -0.38 6.17
C TYR A 71 -6.27 0.18 5.59
N GLN A 72 -5.17 -0.23 6.20
CA GLN A 72 -3.85 -0.16 5.61
C GLN A 72 -3.26 -1.56 5.54
N ILE A 73 -2.68 -1.90 4.39
CA ILE A 73 -1.83 -3.08 4.27
C ILE A 73 -0.41 -2.64 4.60
N ILE A 74 0.20 -3.31 5.57
CA ILE A 74 1.56 -3.04 6.01
C ILE A 74 2.43 -4.23 5.63
N LEU A 75 3.53 -3.96 4.94
CA LEU A 75 4.60 -4.92 4.72
C LEU A 75 5.65 -4.71 5.80
N SER A 76 5.70 -5.63 6.75
CA SER A 76 6.58 -5.58 7.91
C SER A 76 7.65 -6.65 7.82
N ASP A 77 8.91 -6.28 8.01
CA ASP A 77 10.05 -7.18 8.16
C ASP A 77 10.29 -7.59 9.63
N GLY A 78 9.37 -7.22 10.55
CA GLY A 78 9.52 -7.41 11.99
C GLY A 78 10.26 -6.28 12.71
N SER A 79 10.77 -5.28 11.98
CA SER A 79 11.34 -4.05 12.54
C SER A 79 10.26 -2.98 12.69
N ALA A 80 10.40 -2.14 13.72
CA ALA A 80 9.47 -1.03 13.96
C ALA A 80 9.49 0.04 12.86
N ASN A 81 10.60 0.17 12.11
CA ASN A 81 10.89 1.31 11.25
C ASN A 81 10.78 1.08 9.73
N SER A 82 10.64 -0.17 9.27
CA SER A 82 10.65 -0.54 7.83
C SER A 82 9.29 -1.09 7.39
N ASN A 83 8.26 -0.28 7.58
CA ASN A 83 6.89 -0.62 7.25
C ASN A 83 6.47 0.10 5.97
N ILE A 84 6.52 -0.59 4.82
CA ILE A 84 5.90 -0.10 3.57
C ILE A 84 4.38 -0.23 3.74
N ARG A 85 3.63 0.80 3.35
CA ARG A 85 2.18 0.88 3.59
C ARG A 85 1.43 1.18 2.30
N ALA A 86 0.32 0.48 2.09
CA ALA A 86 -0.62 0.77 1.02
C ALA A 86 -2.04 0.96 1.59
N PRO A 87 -2.76 2.02 1.19
CA PRO A 87 -4.16 2.18 1.57
C PRO A 87 -5.00 1.09 0.92
N PHE A 88 -5.99 0.58 1.64
CA PHE A 88 -6.87 -0.47 1.15
C PHE A 88 -8.29 -0.25 1.65
N THR A 89 -9.26 -0.23 0.74
CA THR A 89 -10.68 -0.21 1.13
C THR A 89 -11.36 -1.46 0.63
N ALA A 90 -11.78 -2.30 1.57
CA ALA A 90 -12.53 -3.49 1.32
C ALA A 90 -14.00 -3.11 1.08
N VAL A 91 -14.50 -3.43 -0.11
CA VAL A 91 -15.92 -3.31 -0.44
C VAL A 91 -16.51 -4.71 -0.51
N LYS A 92 -17.65 -4.90 0.14
CA LYS A 92 -18.36 -6.19 0.19
C LYS A 92 -18.63 -6.73 -1.21
N GLY A 93 -18.25 -7.99 -1.44
CA GLY A 93 -18.46 -8.68 -2.71
C GLY A 93 -17.44 -8.36 -3.80
N GLU A 94 -16.54 -7.39 -3.56
CA GLU A 94 -15.45 -7.06 -4.48
C GLU A 94 -14.21 -7.93 -4.24
N SER A 95 -13.40 -8.04 -5.28
CA SER A 95 -12.17 -8.83 -5.29
C SER A 95 -10.95 -7.94 -5.49
N TYR A 96 -9.92 -8.18 -4.68
CA TYR A 96 -8.69 -7.42 -4.64
C TYR A 96 -7.47 -8.33 -4.71
N ILE A 97 -6.36 -7.76 -5.14
CA ILE A 97 -5.03 -8.34 -5.17
C ILE A 97 -4.12 -7.41 -4.38
N VAL A 98 -3.39 -7.99 -3.44
CA VAL A 98 -2.25 -7.35 -2.76
C VAL A 98 -1.00 -8.06 -3.25
N LEU A 99 -0.10 -7.30 -3.87
CA LEU A 99 1.11 -7.81 -4.48
C LEU A 99 2.32 -7.15 -3.83
N ARG A 100 3.21 -7.97 -3.29
CA ARG A 100 4.57 -7.55 -2.96
C ARG A 100 5.44 -7.63 -4.22
N THR A 101 6.12 -6.54 -4.56
CA THR A 101 6.96 -6.42 -5.75
C THR A 101 8.37 -5.95 -5.39
N GLY A 102 9.27 -5.94 -6.37
CA GLY A 102 10.65 -5.47 -6.22
C GLY A 102 11.68 -6.57 -6.51
N VAL A 103 12.90 -6.15 -6.81
CA VAL A 103 14.04 -7.02 -7.13
C VAL A 103 15.30 -6.45 -6.49
N THR A 104 15.89 -7.21 -5.57
CA THR A 104 17.22 -6.97 -5.03
C THR A 104 18.13 -8.13 -5.43
N GLU A 105 18.95 -7.93 -6.45
CA GLU A 105 20.00 -8.88 -6.80
C GLU A 105 21.24 -8.65 -5.92
N ASN A 106 21.75 -9.72 -5.31
CA ASN A 106 23.11 -9.76 -4.73
C ASN A 106 24.12 -10.05 -5.87
N ALA A 107 24.26 -9.13 -6.82
CA ALA A 107 25.19 -9.31 -7.94
C ALA A 107 26.52 -8.62 -7.65
N ALA A 108 27.54 -9.40 -7.28
CA ALA A 108 28.90 -8.94 -7.07
C ALA A 108 29.53 -8.22 -8.30
N ASN A 109 28.94 -8.35 -9.50
CA ASN A 109 29.55 -7.90 -10.76
C ASN A 109 28.56 -7.28 -11.79
N SER A 110 27.44 -6.69 -11.38
CA SER A 110 26.57 -6.02 -12.35
C SER A 110 26.02 -4.71 -11.78
N SER A 111 26.16 -3.63 -12.56
CA SER A 111 25.60 -2.30 -12.29
C SER A 111 24.09 -2.44 -12.10
N SER A 112 23.70 -2.54 -10.83
CA SER A 112 22.49 -3.22 -10.39
C SER A 112 21.34 -2.24 -10.36
N ILE A 113 20.43 -2.35 -11.33
CA ILE A 113 19.14 -1.68 -11.22
C ILE A 113 18.40 -2.33 -10.04
N LYS A 114 18.41 -1.64 -8.90
CA LYS A 114 17.74 -2.08 -7.67
C LYS A 114 16.30 -1.60 -7.70
N TYR A 115 15.36 -2.52 -7.89
CA TYR A 115 13.94 -2.22 -7.70
C TYR A 115 13.60 -2.47 -6.24
N LEU A 116 13.35 -1.40 -5.48
CA LEU A 116 13.02 -1.53 -4.07
C LEU A 116 11.73 -2.33 -3.89
N GLN A 117 11.66 -3.01 -2.75
CA GLN A 117 10.46 -3.71 -2.33
C GLN A 117 9.30 -2.71 -2.22
N ASP A 118 8.13 -3.09 -2.73
CA ASP A 118 6.93 -2.24 -2.70
C ASP A 118 5.64 -3.07 -2.55
N LEU A 119 4.53 -2.39 -2.30
CA LEU A 119 3.18 -2.94 -2.25
C LEU A 119 2.26 -2.33 -3.30
N VAL A 120 1.62 -3.20 -4.06
CA VAL A 120 0.55 -2.84 -4.99
C VAL A 120 -0.76 -3.42 -4.47
N VAL A 121 -1.79 -2.59 -4.40
CA VAL A 121 -3.17 -3.00 -4.10
C VAL A 121 -4.03 -2.66 -5.32
N PHE A 122 -4.75 -3.64 -5.84
CA PHE A 122 -5.58 -3.48 -7.03
C PHE A 122 -6.94 -4.19 -6.87
N PRO A 123 -8.06 -3.63 -7.37
CA PRO A 123 -8.18 -2.28 -7.90
C PRO A 123 -7.95 -1.21 -6.83
N VAL A 124 -7.47 -0.04 -7.23
CA VAL A 124 -7.36 1.10 -6.32
C VAL A 124 -8.76 1.64 -6.09
N THR A 125 -9.35 1.32 -4.94
CA THR A 125 -10.61 1.91 -4.52
C THR A 125 -10.34 3.22 -3.82
N SER A 126 -10.80 4.31 -4.43
CA SER A 126 -10.70 5.66 -3.87
C SER A 126 -11.71 5.83 -2.72
N ALA A 127 -11.46 5.22 -1.57
CA ALA A 127 -12.20 5.57 -0.37
C ALA A 127 -11.40 6.61 0.41
N GLY A 128 -11.77 7.87 0.21
CA GLY A 128 -11.89 8.84 1.29
C GLY A 128 -10.72 9.05 2.25
N TRP A 129 -9.47 8.93 1.82
CA TRP A 129 -8.38 9.61 2.54
C TRP A 129 -8.34 11.03 2.00
N GLY A 130 -8.94 11.95 2.76
CA GLY A 130 -8.91 13.37 2.48
C GLY A 130 -7.53 13.78 2.05
N GLN A 131 -7.44 14.32 0.83
CA GLN A 131 -6.35 15.15 0.39
C GLN A 131 -6.14 16.20 1.49
N ARG A 132 -5.17 15.99 2.38
CA ARG A 132 -4.60 17.08 3.17
C ARG A 132 -3.81 17.90 2.17
N SER A 133 -4.54 18.68 1.36
CA SER A 133 -3.97 19.81 0.68
C SER A 133 -3.29 20.64 1.76
N ASN A 134 -1.97 20.77 1.67
CA ASN A 134 -1.27 21.81 2.39
C ASN A 134 -1.79 23.12 1.81
N ALA A 135 -2.94 23.59 2.31
CA ALA A 135 -3.36 24.96 2.14
C ALA A 135 -2.32 25.78 2.90
N VAL A 136 -1.27 26.17 2.19
CA VAL A 136 -0.40 27.27 2.57
C VAL A 136 -1.34 28.44 2.79
N ARG A 137 -1.69 28.71 4.05
CA ARG A 137 -2.38 29.94 4.44
C ARG A 137 -1.39 31.05 4.12
N LEU A 138 -1.53 31.64 2.94
CA LEU A 138 -0.95 32.94 2.66
C LEU A 138 -1.54 33.88 3.71
N LEU A 139 -0.73 34.19 4.72
CA LEU A 139 -0.97 35.29 5.64
C LEU A 139 -1.04 36.55 4.78
N THR A 140 -2.25 36.94 4.40
CA THR A 140 -2.55 38.25 3.86
C THR A 140 -2.26 39.26 4.98
N GLY A 141 -1.02 39.76 4.99
CA GLY A 141 -0.61 40.88 5.81
C GLY A 141 -1.45 42.10 5.46
N LEU A 142 -2.39 42.44 6.35
CA LEU A 142 -3.07 43.72 6.40
C LEU A 142 -2.01 44.79 6.76
N LEU A 143 -1.41 45.40 5.74
CA LEU A 143 -0.67 46.66 5.87
C LEU A 143 -1.69 47.79 6.05
N LEU A 144 -1.84 48.26 7.28
CA LEU A 144 -2.49 49.52 7.64
C LEU A 144 -1.53 50.69 7.34
N PRO A 145 -1.88 51.68 6.49
CA PRO A 145 -1.29 53.00 6.59
C PRO A 145 -2.21 53.90 7.41
N MET A 146 -1.97 53.98 8.72
CA MET A 146 -2.54 55.03 9.57
C MET A 146 -1.61 56.25 9.50
N LEU A 147 -1.71 57.01 8.40
CA LEU A 147 -1.04 58.30 8.24
C LEU A 147 -2.12 59.39 8.17
N ALA A 148 -2.68 59.69 9.32
CA ALA A 148 -3.39 60.93 9.58
C ALA A 148 -3.11 61.34 11.02
N LEU A 149 -2.84 62.63 11.21
CA LEU A 149 -2.52 63.36 12.45
C LEU A 149 -1.03 63.55 12.79
N ILE A 150 -0.39 64.43 12.02
CA ILE A 150 0.41 65.50 12.65
C ILE A 150 -0.39 66.79 12.44
N SER A 151 -1.06 67.19 13.52
CA SER A 151 -1.70 68.49 13.71
C SER A 151 -0.66 69.61 13.81
N TRP A 152 -1.07 70.80 13.39
CA TRP A 152 -0.41 72.10 13.47
C TRP A 152 0.58 72.32 14.62
N LEU A 153 1.78 72.78 14.26
CA LEU A 153 2.45 73.95 14.82
C LEU A 153 3.39 74.54 13.76
#